data_AF-A0A3N5R0R8-F1
#
_entry.id   AF-A0A3N5R0R8-F1
#
_cell.length_a   1.000
_cell.length_b   1.000
_cell.length_c   1.000
_cell.angle_alpha   90.00
_cell.angle_beta   90.00
_cell.angle_gamma   90.00
#
_symmetry.space_group_name_H-M   'P 1'
#
loop_
_entity.id
_entity.type
_entity.pdbx_description
1 polymer ?
#
loop_
_entity_poly.entity_id
_entity_poly.type
_entity_poly.pdbx_seq_one_letter_code
_entity_poly.pdbx_strand_id
1 'polypeptide(L)'
;MLDKKFHIILLAIFILSPVVWAKRIPAPKVDPVVYNSIQYVAPNDDGRREYVQAIDVENSELIKEITVKKNRIWFWIEEDVQWFYIIRMAVKGDYLIVTDEKNRIFKVKLLKKH
;
A
#
# COMPACT_ATOMS: atom_id res chain seq x y z
N MET A 1 -33.43 27.41 -30.36
CA MET A 1 -34.38 26.82 -29.40
C MET A 1 -34.12 25.32 -29.44
N LEU A 2 -33.39 24.77 -28.47
CA LEU A 2 -33.03 23.35 -28.50
C LEU A 2 -34.28 22.48 -28.34
N ASP A 3 -34.42 21.53 -29.25
CA ASP A 3 -35.56 20.65 -29.42
C ASP A 3 -35.71 19.70 -28.23
N LYS A 4 -36.96 19.40 -27.83
CA LYS A 4 -37.26 18.53 -26.67
C LYS A 4 -36.60 17.14 -26.78
N LYS A 5 -36.39 16.66 -28.01
CA LYS A 5 -35.67 15.40 -28.29
C LYS A 5 -34.21 15.46 -27.83
N PHE A 6 -33.55 16.60 -27.97
CA PHE A 6 -32.18 16.81 -27.52
C PHE A 6 -32.05 16.68 -25.99
N HIS A 7 -33.03 17.20 -25.25
CA HIS A 7 -33.06 17.11 -23.78
C HIS A 7 -33.29 15.66 -23.31
N ILE A 8 -34.13 14.90 -24.01
CA ILE A 8 -34.38 13.48 -23.72
C ILE A 8 -33.12 12.64 -23.99
N ILE A 9 -32.39 12.93 -25.07
CA ILE A 9 -31.14 12.24 -25.41
C ILE A 9 -30.07 12.53 -24.35
N LEU A 10 -29.91 13.79 -23.91
CA LEU A 10 -28.99 14.16 -22.84
C LEU A 10 -29.30 13.46 -21.51
N LEU A 11 -30.59 13.38 -21.15
CA LEU A 11 -31.03 12.68 -19.95
C LEU A 11 -30.73 11.17 -20.02
N ALA A 12 -30.96 10.55 -21.17
CA ALA A 12 -30.66 9.14 -21.39
C ALA A 12 -29.15 8.83 -21.28
N ILE A 13 -28.28 9.71 -21.81
CA ILE A 13 -26.83 9.57 -21.71
C ILE A 13 -26.35 9.66 -20.25
N PHE A 14 -26.96 10.52 -19.43
CA PHE A 14 -26.60 10.68 -18.02
C PHE A 14 -27.00 9.47 -17.16
N ILE A 15 -28.13 8.84 -17.47
CA ILE A 15 -28.63 7.64 -16.77
C ILE A 15 -27.82 6.39 -17.14
N LEU A 16 -27.28 6.34 -18.37
CA LEU A 16 -26.50 5.22 -18.87
C LEU A 16 -25.02 5.23 -18.45
N SER A 17 -24.61 6.12 -17.54
CA SER A 17 -23.23 6.12 -17.06
C SER A 17 -22.94 4.79 -16.34
N PRO A 18 -22.03 3.94 -16.85
CA PRO A 18 -21.69 2.70 -16.18
C PRO A 18 -21.03 3.04 -14.84
N VAL A 19 -21.61 2.54 -13.74
CA VAL A 19 -20.94 2.49 -12.45
C VAL A 19 -19.87 1.40 -12.57
N VAL A 20 -18.66 1.80 -12.98
CA VAL A 20 -17.52 0.89 -13.03
C VAL A 20 -17.01 0.71 -11.61
N TRP A 21 -17.40 -0.39 -10.95
CA TRP A 21 -16.76 -0.85 -9.73
C TRP A 21 -15.39 -1.42 -10.09
N ALA A 22 -14.38 -0.56 -10.08
CA ALA A 22 -12.99 -0.99 -10.18
C ALA A 22 -12.58 -1.63 -8.84
N LYS A 23 -12.59 -2.96 -8.78
CA LYS A 23 -12.00 -3.70 -7.66
C LYS A 23 -10.52 -3.33 -7.52
N ARG A 24 -10.05 -3.07 -6.29
CA ARG A 24 -8.65 -2.72 -6.06
C ARG A 24 -7.71 -3.84 -6.52
N ILE A 25 -6.58 -3.44 -7.09
CA ILE A 25 -5.50 -4.36 -7.47
C ILE A 25 -4.97 -5.03 -6.19
N PRO A 26 -4.62 -6.33 -6.23
CA PRO A 26 -4.00 -7.00 -5.10
C PRO A 26 -2.75 -6.26 -4.61
N ALA A 27 -2.45 -6.42 -3.33
CA ALA A 27 -1.26 -5.83 -2.74
C ALA A 27 0.00 -6.25 -3.51
N PRO A 28 0.92 -5.31 -3.81
CA PRO A 28 2.13 -5.63 -4.54
C PRO A 28 3.06 -6.49 -3.69
N LYS A 29 3.67 -7.49 -4.32
CA LYS A 29 4.78 -8.23 -3.74
C LYS A 29 6.02 -7.36 -3.82
N VAL A 30 6.66 -7.11 -2.67
CA VAL A 30 7.91 -6.36 -2.59
C VAL A 30 9.05 -7.32 -2.34
N ASP A 31 10.12 -7.21 -3.10
CA ASP A 31 11.29 -8.04 -2.90
C ASP A 31 11.90 -7.79 -1.51
N PRO A 32 12.20 -8.85 -0.75
CA PRO A 32 12.87 -8.72 0.52
C PRO A 32 14.24 -8.05 0.38
N VAL A 33 14.63 -7.27 1.38
CA VAL A 33 15.96 -6.65 1.43
C VAL A 33 16.74 -7.27 2.57
N VAL A 34 17.97 -7.74 2.31
CA VAL A 34 18.82 -8.36 3.33
C VAL A 34 19.91 -7.39 3.78
N TYR A 35 20.11 -7.26 5.09
CA TYR A 35 21.18 -6.47 5.69
C TYR A 35 21.61 -7.06 7.04
N ASN A 36 22.91 -7.30 7.23
CA ASN A 36 23.47 -7.90 8.46
C ASN A 36 22.76 -9.19 8.92
N SER A 37 22.56 -10.14 8.00
CA SER A 37 21.84 -11.40 8.28
C SER A 37 20.38 -11.22 8.74
N ILE A 38 19.81 -10.04 8.53
CA ILE A 38 18.40 -9.75 8.79
C ILE A 38 17.72 -9.47 7.45
N GLN A 39 16.68 -10.24 7.14
CA GLN A 39 15.81 -10.04 6.01
C GLN A 39 14.65 -9.13 6.40
N TYR A 40 14.44 -8.09 5.62
CA TYR A 40 13.34 -7.14 5.75
C TYR A 40 12.30 -7.46 4.69
N VAL A 41 11.09 -7.81 5.12
CA VAL A 41 9.96 -8.17 4.26
C VAL A 41 8.81 -7.20 4.51
N ALA A 42 8.15 -6.73 3.45
CA ALA A 42 6.89 -5.99 3.56
C ALA A 42 5.73 -6.97 3.29
N PRO A 43 4.96 -7.39 4.31
CA PRO A 43 3.92 -8.39 4.14
C PRO A 43 2.74 -7.89 3.29
N ASN A 44 2.40 -6.61 3.43
CA ASN A 44 1.27 -5.97 2.74
C ASN A 44 -0.05 -6.75 2.86
N ASP A 45 -0.35 -7.30 4.03
CA ASP A 45 -1.46 -8.23 4.27
C ASP A 45 -2.80 -7.55 4.64
N ASP A 46 -2.81 -6.65 5.63
CA ASP A 46 -4.05 -6.08 6.18
C ASP A 46 -4.45 -4.72 5.60
N GLY A 47 -3.52 -3.99 4.98
CA GLY A 47 -3.74 -2.65 4.43
C GLY A 47 -4.09 -1.55 5.45
N ARG A 48 -4.23 -1.88 6.74
CA ARG A 48 -4.50 -0.97 7.86
C ARG A 48 -3.24 -0.29 8.36
N ARG A 49 -2.09 -0.90 8.13
CA ARG A 49 -0.78 -0.31 8.43
C ARG A 49 0.25 -0.72 7.38
N GLU A 50 1.18 0.19 7.15
CA GLU A 50 2.40 -0.06 6.39
C GLU A 50 3.46 -0.49 7.40
N TYR A 51 3.97 -1.72 7.29
CA TYR A 51 4.95 -2.26 8.22
C TYR A 51 5.91 -3.23 7.53
N VAL A 52 7.06 -3.43 8.18
CA VAL A 52 8.12 -4.33 7.72
C VAL A 52 8.41 -5.34 8.82
N GLN A 53 8.58 -6.60 8.44
CA GLN A 53 9.06 -7.66 9.31
C GLN A 53 10.57 -7.80 9.14
N ALA A 54 11.29 -7.79 10.25
CA ALA A 54 12.70 -8.14 10.33
C ALA A 54 12.80 -9.60 10.76
N ILE A 55 13.36 -10.45 9.90
CA ILE A 55 13.45 -11.90 10.06
C ILE A 55 14.94 -12.25 10.07
N ASP A 56 15.37 -13.10 11.00
CA ASP A 56 16.74 -13.61 10.99
C ASP A 56 16.90 -14.63 9.85
N VAL A 57 17.91 -14.44 9.00
CA VAL A 57 18.16 -15.29 7.83
C VAL A 57 18.62 -16.69 8.23
N GLU A 58 19.27 -16.87 9.37
CA GLU A 58 19.87 -18.14 9.78
C GLU A 58 18.83 -19.17 10.23
N ASN A 59 17.86 -18.72 11.03
CA ASN A 59 16.84 -19.60 11.63
C ASN A 59 15.41 -19.29 11.17
N SER A 60 15.23 -18.30 10.28
CA SER A 60 13.91 -17.86 9.77
C SER A 60 12.95 -17.37 10.85
N GLU A 61 13.48 -16.92 12.00
CA GLU A 61 12.66 -16.39 13.09
C GLU A 61 12.33 -14.91 12.89
N LEU A 62 11.09 -14.53 13.20
CA LEU A 62 10.69 -13.13 13.24
C LEU A 62 11.37 -12.44 14.44
N ILE A 63 12.30 -11.53 14.15
CA ILE A 63 12.95 -10.70 15.18
C ILE A 63 11.98 -9.61 15.65
N LYS A 64 11.39 -8.87 14.70
CA LYS A 64 10.56 -7.70 15.02
C LYS A 64 9.67 -7.25 13.88
N GLU A 65 8.47 -6.78 14.21
CA GLU A 65 7.64 -5.97 13.31
C GLU A 65 7.88 -4.47 13.55
N ILE A 66 8.11 -3.72 12.47
CA ILE A 66 8.35 -2.29 12.51
C ILE A 66 7.24 -1.59 11.73
N THR A 67 6.31 -0.96 12.44
CA THR A 67 5.26 -0.14 11.82
C THR A 67 5.88 1.15 11.27
N VAL A 68 5.77 1.34 9.96
CA VAL A 68 6.18 2.55 9.24
C VAL A 68 5.11 3.63 9.39
N LYS A 69 3.85 3.25 9.16
CA LYS A 69 2.71 4.15 9.21
C LYS A 69 1.41 3.39 9.48
N LYS A 70 0.51 4.01 10.25
CA LYS A 70 -0.88 3.54 10.39
C LYS A 70 -1.76 4.28 9.39
N ASN A 71 -2.62 3.55 8.69
CA ASN A 71 -3.60 4.13 7.79
C ASN A 71 -4.82 4.55 8.60
N ARG A 72 -5.26 5.80 8.40
CA ARG A 72 -6.50 6.29 9.00
C ARG A 72 -7.66 5.84 8.12
N ILE A 73 -8.46 4.92 8.63
CA ILE A 73 -9.64 4.39 7.95
C ILE A 73 -10.88 5.09 8.51
N TRP A 74 -11.71 5.61 7.61
CA TRP A 74 -13.02 6.16 7.92
C TRP A 74 -14.08 5.10 7.68
N PHE A 75 -14.97 4.90 8.65
CA PHE A 75 -15.98 3.82 8.60
C PHE A 75 -17.07 4.04 7.55
N TRP A 76 -17.24 5.27 7.04
CA TRP A 76 -18.26 5.63 6.04
C TRP A 76 -17.74 5.56 4.59
N ILE A 77 -16.50 5.12 4.40
CA ILE A 77 -15.89 4.87 3.08
C ILE A 77 -15.49 3.39 3.07
N GLU A 78 -15.56 2.74 1.92
CA GLU A 78 -15.06 1.36 1.75
C GLU A 78 -13.63 1.23 2.31
N GLU A 79 -13.36 0.15 3.02
CA GLU A 79 -12.11 0.03 3.79
C GLU A 79 -10.89 -0.14 2.86
N ASP A 80 -11.04 -0.98 1.84
CA ASP A 80 -9.95 -1.38 0.94
C ASP A 80 -9.49 -0.25 0.00
N VAL A 81 -10.36 0.70 -0.35
CA VAL A 81 -9.98 1.90 -1.10
C VAL A 81 -9.14 2.88 -0.29
N GLN A 82 -9.05 2.68 1.03
CA GLN A 82 -8.28 3.52 1.95
C GLN A 82 -6.93 2.90 2.34
N TRP A 83 -6.67 1.66 1.92
CA TRP A 83 -5.42 0.97 2.19
C TRP A 83 -4.26 1.57 1.37
N PHE A 84 -3.09 1.59 1.99
CA PHE A 84 -1.82 1.94 1.35
C PHE A 84 -0.81 0.83 1.60
N TYR A 85 -0.13 0.40 0.55
CA TYR A 85 0.90 -0.63 0.61
C TYR A 85 2.29 -0.07 0.36
N ILE A 86 3.28 -0.77 0.89
CA ILE A 86 4.69 -0.57 0.55
C ILE A 86 4.88 -1.13 -0.86
N ILE A 87 5.51 -0.36 -1.76
CA ILE A 87 5.77 -0.78 -3.14
C ILE A 87 7.25 -0.99 -3.42
N ARG A 88 8.13 -0.40 -2.60
CA ARG A 88 9.58 -0.50 -2.78
C ARG A 88 10.30 -0.38 -1.45
N MET A 89 11.34 -1.19 -1.29
CA MET A 89 12.29 -1.11 -0.19
C MET A 89 13.72 -1.02 -0.74
N ALA A 90 14.58 -0.26 -0.08
CA ALA A 90 16.00 -0.19 -0.41
C ALA A 90 16.83 0.18 0.83
N VAL A 91 18.03 -0.38 0.97
CA VAL A 91 18.96 0.04 2.02
C VAL A 91 19.72 1.28 1.56
N LYS A 92 19.83 2.28 2.45
CA LYS A 92 20.67 3.46 2.25
C LYS A 92 21.33 3.85 3.57
N GLY A 93 22.61 3.49 3.72
CA GLY A 93 23.34 3.65 4.98
C GLY A 93 22.69 2.81 6.09
N ASP A 94 22.49 3.42 7.26
CA ASP A 94 21.86 2.77 8.43
C ASP A 94 20.31 2.72 8.38
N TYR A 95 19.71 3.01 7.21
CA TYR A 95 18.26 3.09 7.06
C TYR A 95 17.74 2.20 5.94
N LEU A 96 16.61 1.57 6.20
CA LEU A 96 15.72 1.02 5.19
C LEU A 96 14.81 2.14 4.70
N ILE A 97 14.94 2.45 3.41
CA ILE A 97 14.09 3.39 2.69
C ILE A 97 12.86 2.63 2.20
N VAL A 98 11.69 3.04 2.67
CA VAL A 98 10.40 2.46 2.32
C VAL A 98 9.63 3.46 1.47
N THR A 99 9.15 3.03 0.31
CA THR A 99 8.28 3.83 -0.57
C THR A 99 6.92 3.17 -0.66
N ASP A 100 5.86 3.96 -0.57
CA ASP A 100 4.48 3.49 -0.66
C ASP A 100 3.78 3.85 -1.97
N GLU A 101 2.53 3.41 -2.12
CA GLU A 101 1.69 3.67 -3.30
C GLU A 101 1.42 5.16 -3.58
N LYS A 102 1.60 6.04 -2.58
CA LYS A 102 1.52 7.50 -2.77
C LYS A 102 2.88 8.12 -3.09
N ASN A 103 3.91 7.32 -3.34
CA ASN A 103 5.30 7.73 -3.50
C ASN A 103 5.87 8.49 -2.28
N ARG A 104 5.28 8.29 -1.09
CA ARG A 104 5.83 8.85 0.15
C ARG A 104 7.04 7.99 0.54
N ILE A 105 8.09 8.66 1.02
CA ILE A 105 9.34 8.01 1.40
C ILE A 105 9.49 8.06 2.91
N PHE A 106 9.68 6.91 3.52
CA PHE A 106 9.93 6.76 4.95
C PHE A 106 11.31 6.17 5.19
N LYS A 107 11.91 6.54 6.32
CA LYS A 107 13.20 6.00 6.77
C LYS A 107 12.96 5.17 8.02
N VAL A 108 13.28 3.89 7.95
CA VAL A 108 13.25 2.97 9.07
C VAL A 108 14.69 2.67 9.47
N LYS A 109 15.04 2.82 10.74
CA LYS A 109 16.39 2.49 11.21
C LYS A 109 16.61 0.98 11.13
N LEU A 110 17.71 0.56 10.50
CA LEU A 110 18.07 -0.86 10.41
C LEU A 110 18.45 -1.39 11.79
N LEU A 111 18.06 -2.63 12.05
CA LEU A 111 18.50 -3.38 13.21
C LEU A 111 19.95 -3.82 13.03
N LYS A 112 20.67 -3.97 14.14
CA LYS A 112 22.02 -4.52 14.19
C LYS A 112 21.96 -5.82 14.98
N LYS A 113 22.44 -6.91 14.38
CA LYS A 113 22.74 -8.15 15.10
C LYS A 113 24.05 -7.91 15.85
N HIS A 114 24.04 -8.11 17.17
CA HIS A 114 25.20 -7.98 18.05
C HIS A 114 25.94 -9.31 18.17
#